data_AF-X1HRV2-F1
#
_entry.id   AF-X1HRV2-F1
#
_cell.length_a   1.000
_cell.length_b   1.000
_cell.length_c   1.000
_cell.angle_alpha   90.00
_cell.angle_beta   90.00
_cell.angle_gamma   90.00
#
_symmetry.space_group_name_H-M   'P 1'
#
loop_
_entity.id
_entity.type
_entity.pdbx_description
1 polymer ?
#
loop_
_entity_poly.entity_id
_entity_poly.type
_entity_poly.pdbx_seq_one_letter_code
_entity_poly.pdbx_strand_id
1 'polypeptide(L)'
;QEISAAYDMVGKELVSALELAAKRIRDFHLACACKSGTVFVNQYLARQVQPLDRVGLYIPGGTAAYPSTVLMTAIPAKIAGVREIIVASPPGKNGSIPAATLVAADIAKGDRIFKVGGAQAIAALAFGTESIPKVDKICGPGNIFVTLAKKMVYGTVLPDQRYLEDKLQQLPIPGKS
;
A
#
# COMPACT_ATOMS: atom_id res chain seq x y z
N GLN A 1 10.05 -19.26 -3.28
CA GLN A 1 11.50 -19.52 -3.51
C GLN A 1 12.33 -18.25 -3.33
N GLU A 2 12.00 -17.12 -3.99
CA GLU A 2 12.78 -15.87 -3.83
C GLU A 2 12.74 -15.27 -2.41
N ILE A 3 11.63 -15.37 -1.68
CA ILE A 3 11.54 -14.86 -0.29
C ILE A 3 12.50 -15.63 0.63
N SER A 4 12.57 -16.96 0.53
CA SER A 4 13.49 -17.77 1.35
C SER A 4 14.94 -17.38 1.11
N ALA A 5 15.34 -17.21 -0.16
CA ALA A 5 16.68 -16.76 -0.50
C ALA A 5 16.96 -15.33 -0.02
N ALA A 6 15.93 -14.46 0.04
CA ALA A 6 16.07 -13.11 0.56
C ALA A 6 16.41 -13.10 2.07
N TYR A 7 15.91 -14.05 2.86
CA TYR A 7 16.30 -14.19 4.27
C TYR A 7 17.78 -14.55 4.43
N ASP A 8 18.34 -15.36 3.53
CA ASP A 8 19.77 -15.72 3.58
C ASP A 8 20.69 -14.54 3.19
N MET A 9 20.20 -13.64 2.34
CA MET A 9 20.92 -12.45 1.91
C MET A 9 20.85 -11.29 2.91
N VAL A 10 19.86 -11.30 3.81
CA VAL A 10 19.65 -10.24 4.79
C VAL A 10 20.26 -10.64 6.13
N GLY A 11 21.13 -9.77 6.68
CA GLY A 11 21.73 -10.01 7.99
C GLY A 11 20.68 -10.19 9.09
N LYS A 12 20.91 -11.15 9.99
CA LYS A 12 19.99 -11.47 11.09
C LYS A 12 19.61 -10.26 11.94
N GLU A 13 20.54 -9.34 12.15
CA GLU A 13 20.29 -8.10 12.88
C GLU A 13 19.21 -7.23 12.20
N LEU A 14 19.25 -7.12 10.87
CA LEU A 14 18.24 -6.37 10.11
C LEU A 14 16.89 -7.06 10.15
N VAL A 15 16.84 -8.39 10.07
CA VAL A 15 15.59 -9.17 10.22
C VAL A 15 14.97 -8.89 11.60
N SER A 16 15.75 -9.02 12.67
CA SER A 16 15.29 -8.73 14.04
C SER A 16 14.78 -7.29 14.19
N ALA A 17 15.47 -6.32 13.57
CA ALA A 17 15.04 -4.92 13.58
C ALA A 17 13.70 -4.72 12.85
N LEU A 18 13.49 -5.39 11.70
CA LEU A 18 12.24 -5.36 10.95
C LEU A 18 11.09 -6.02 11.71
N GLU A 19 11.33 -7.15 12.38
CA GLU A 19 10.35 -7.82 13.23
C GLU A 19 9.94 -6.94 14.42
N LEU A 20 10.91 -6.30 15.08
CA LEU A 20 10.65 -5.35 16.16
C LEU A 20 9.82 -4.16 15.68
N ALA A 21 10.18 -3.58 14.53
CA ALA A 21 9.43 -2.49 13.93
C ALA A 21 8.00 -2.93 13.58
N ALA A 22 7.85 -4.09 12.93
CA ALA A 22 6.56 -4.65 12.56
C ALA A 22 5.67 -4.88 13.79
N LYS A 23 6.24 -5.40 14.89
CA LYS A 23 5.52 -5.56 16.16
C LYS A 23 5.00 -4.22 16.69
N ARG A 24 5.86 -3.21 16.79
CA ARG A 24 5.46 -1.87 17.27
C ARG A 24 4.38 -1.23 16.40
N ILE A 25 4.52 -1.33 15.08
CA ILE A 25 3.52 -0.82 14.12
C ILE A 25 2.19 -1.54 14.33
N ARG A 26 2.22 -2.87 14.52
CA ARG A 26 1.04 -3.67 14.76
C ARG A 26 0.35 -3.28 16.06
N ASP A 27 1.09 -3.17 17.16
CA ASP A 27 0.56 -2.82 18.47
C ASP A 27 -0.12 -1.43 18.44
N PHE A 28 0.50 -0.46 17.79
CA PHE A 28 -0.07 0.88 17.62
C PHE A 28 -1.36 0.86 16.80
N HIS A 29 -1.35 0.21 15.62
CA HIS A 29 -2.53 0.20 14.75
C HIS A 29 -3.67 -0.66 15.31
N LEU A 30 -3.39 -1.68 16.11
CA LEU A 30 -4.40 -2.43 16.86
C LEU A 30 -5.08 -1.53 17.90
N ALA A 31 -4.31 -0.70 18.62
CA ALA A 31 -4.87 0.25 19.58
C ALA A 31 -5.75 1.32 18.91
N CYS A 32 -5.43 1.72 17.67
CA CYS A 32 -6.20 2.69 16.89
C CYS A 32 -7.30 2.06 16.01
N ALA A 33 -7.42 0.73 15.97
CA ALA A 33 -8.27 0.05 15.01
C ALA A 33 -9.77 0.36 15.24
N CYS A 34 -10.46 0.74 14.16
CA CYS A 34 -11.92 0.80 14.20
C CYS A 34 -12.47 -0.63 14.10
N LYS A 35 -13.37 -1.00 15.00
CA LYS A 35 -14.02 -2.32 14.96
C LYS A 35 -14.87 -2.41 13.69
N SER A 36 -14.62 -3.43 12.87
CA SER A 36 -15.51 -3.80 11.78
C SER A 36 -16.86 -4.24 12.33
N GLY A 37 -17.91 -4.06 11.54
CA GLY A 37 -19.28 -4.41 11.91
C GLY A 37 -20.22 -3.21 11.94
N THR A 38 -21.43 -3.48 12.40
CA THR A 38 -22.54 -2.53 12.40
C THR A 38 -22.72 -1.93 13.79
N VAL A 39 -22.61 -0.61 13.89
CA VAL A 39 -22.88 0.17 15.09
C VAL A 39 -24.20 0.90 14.88
N PHE A 40 -25.25 0.47 15.57
CA PHE A 40 -26.55 1.16 15.53
C PHE A 40 -26.46 2.46 16.34
N VAL A 41 -26.85 3.56 15.71
CA VAL A 41 -27.02 4.86 16.37
C VAL A 41 -28.44 4.95 16.93
N ASN A 42 -29.43 4.41 16.20
CA ASN A 42 -30.80 4.17 16.66
C ASN A 42 -31.44 3.06 15.80
N GLN A 43 -32.75 2.85 15.94
CA GLN A 43 -33.50 1.80 15.22
C GLN A 43 -33.54 1.97 13.69
N TYR A 44 -33.21 3.14 13.14
CA TYR A 44 -33.23 3.44 11.70
C TYR A 44 -31.85 3.73 11.12
N LEU A 45 -30.86 4.06 11.97
CA LEU A 45 -29.54 4.51 11.54
C LEU A 45 -28.47 3.61 12.14
N ALA A 46 -27.60 3.09 11.26
CA ALA A 46 -26.43 2.35 11.67
C ALA A 46 -25.21 2.71 10.82
N ARG A 47 -24.03 2.65 11.42
CA ARG A 47 -22.75 2.74 10.73
C ARG A 47 -22.20 1.33 10.54
N GLN A 48 -22.09 0.89 9.30
CA GLN A 48 -21.44 -0.37 8.95
C GLN A 48 -20.01 -0.08 8.47
N VAL A 49 -19.03 -0.72 9.10
CA VAL A 49 -17.61 -0.64 8.71
C VAL A 49 -17.18 -2.00 8.17
N GLN A 50 -16.77 -2.04 6.91
CA GLN A 50 -16.28 -3.26 6.24
C GLN A 50 -14.87 -3.03 5.69
N PRO A 51 -13.98 -4.04 5.78
CA PRO A 51 -12.69 -3.99 5.11
C PRO A 51 -12.84 -3.95 3.59
N LEU A 52 -11.80 -3.44 2.93
CA LEU A 52 -11.65 -3.58 1.49
C LEU A 52 -11.28 -5.02 1.13
N ASP A 53 -11.62 -5.44 -0.08
CA ASP A 53 -11.31 -6.78 -0.56
C ASP A 53 -9.84 -6.88 -0.94
N ARG A 54 -9.36 -5.91 -1.71
CA ARG A 54 -7.98 -5.89 -2.19
C ARG A 54 -7.35 -4.51 -2.09
N VAL A 55 -6.11 -4.48 -1.61
CA VAL A 55 -5.30 -3.26 -1.57
C VAL A 55 -4.00 -3.48 -2.32
N GLY A 56 -3.68 -2.55 -3.21
CA GLY A 56 -2.41 -2.45 -3.90
C GLY A 56 -1.44 -1.54 -3.15
N LEU A 57 -0.21 -2.00 -2.97
CA LEU A 57 0.88 -1.27 -2.32
C LEU A 57 1.98 -1.04 -3.34
N TYR A 58 2.21 0.22 -3.70
CA TYR A 58 3.33 0.59 -4.56
C TYR A 58 4.56 0.88 -3.71
N ILE A 59 5.63 0.12 -3.93
CA ILE A 59 6.89 0.25 -3.20
C ILE A 59 7.99 0.65 -4.19
N PRO A 60 8.60 1.84 -4.04
CA PRO A 60 9.67 2.26 -4.93
C PRO A 60 10.87 1.30 -4.86
N GLY A 61 11.53 1.11 -6.00
CA GLY A 61 12.70 0.25 -6.13
C GLY A 61 14.00 1.05 -6.20
N GLY A 62 15.13 0.35 -6.39
CA GLY A 62 16.46 0.96 -6.46
C GLY A 62 16.99 1.38 -5.09
N THR A 63 17.66 2.52 -5.02
CA THR A 63 18.25 3.08 -3.78
C THR A 63 17.21 3.64 -2.81
N ALA A 64 15.98 3.86 -3.28
CA ALA A 64 14.85 4.32 -2.47
C ALA A 64 13.93 3.17 -2.01
N ALA A 65 14.40 1.93 -2.07
CA ALA A 65 13.63 0.79 -1.60
C ALA A 65 13.66 0.71 -0.08
N TYR A 66 12.60 1.21 0.55
CA TYR A 66 12.48 1.24 2.00
C TYR A 66 11.59 0.08 2.50
N PRO A 67 12.16 -0.91 3.22
CA PRO A 67 11.36 -1.99 3.81
C PRO A 67 10.34 -1.47 4.84
N SER A 68 10.63 -0.33 5.48
CA SER A 68 9.71 0.36 6.39
C SER A 68 8.40 0.78 5.72
N THR A 69 8.42 1.21 4.46
CA THR A 69 7.21 1.57 3.70
C THR A 69 6.30 0.36 3.52
N VAL A 70 6.87 -0.83 3.32
CA VAL A 70 6.10 -2.08 3.26
C VAL A 70 5.39 -2.32 4.58
N LEU A 71 6.13 -2.27 5.69
CA LEU A 71 5.56 -2.50 7.03
C LEU A 71 4.45 -1.49 7.34
N MET A 72 4.70 -0.20 7.10
CA MET A 72 3.76 0.89 7.40
C MET A 72 2.49 0.89 6.54
N THR A 73 2.47 0.16 5.43
CA THR A 73 1.29 0.11 4.55
C THR A 73 0.57 -1.23 4.59
N ALA A 74 1.30 -2.35 4.65
CA ALA A 74 0.73 -3.68 4.69
C ALA A 74 0.17 -4.05 6.08
N ILE A 75 0.84 -3.68 7.18
CA ILE A 75 0.38 -4.04 8.53
C ILE A 75 -0.98 -3.41 8.84
N PRO A 76 -1.22 -2.10 8.59
CA PRO A 76 -2.54 -1.52 8.81
C PRO A 76 -3.62 -2.13 7.92
N ALA A 77 -3.30 -2.48 6.67
CA ALA A 77 -4.24 -3.15 5.78
C ALA A 77 -4.63 -4.53 6.33
N LYS A 78 -3.68 -5.30 6.85
CA LYS A 78 -3.97 -6.61 7.46
C LYS A 78 -4.79 -6.48 8.74
N ILE A 79 -4.50 -5.50 9.59
CA ILE A 79 -5.27 -5.21 10.80
C ILE A 79 -6.70 -4.77 10.47
N ALA A 80 -6.87 -3.97 9.41
CA ALA A 80 -8.19 -3.56 8.95
C ALA A 80 -9.04 -4.75 8.47
N GLY A 81 -8.43 -5.89 8.16
CA GLY A 81 -9.11 -7.10 7.68
C GLY A 81 -9.15 -7.23 6.16
N VAL A 82 -8.24 -6.56 5.44
CA VAL A 82 -8.14 -6.68 3.98
C VAL A 82 -7.81 -8.13 3.59
N ARG A 83 -8.55 -8.65 2.61
CA ARG A 83 -8.45 -10.06 2.20
C ARG A 83 -7.18 -10.36 1.42
N GLU A 84 -6.84 -9.49 0.45
CA GLU A 84 -5.67 -9.66 -0.41
C GLU A 84 -4.84 -8.36 -0.47
N ILE A 85 -3.56 -8.45 -0.08
CA ILE A 85 -2.59 -7.37 -0.13
C ILE A 85 -1.61 -7.65 -1.26
N ILE A 86 -1.56 -6.74 -2.22
CA ILE A 86 -0.77 -6.88 -3.44
C ILE A 86 0.34 -5.85 -3.44
N VAL A 87 1.58 -6.29 -3.49
CA VAL A 87 2.76 -5.43 -3.52
C VAL A 87 3.27 -5.32 -4.96
N ALA A 88 3.39 -4.11 -5.47
CA ALA A 88 4.04 -3.81 -6.75
C ALA A 88 5.34 -3.06 -6.49
N SER A 89 6.46 -3.59 -6.98
CA SER A 89 7.76 -2.94 -6.88
C SER A 89 8.55 -3.08 -8.17
N PRO A 90 9.18 -1.99 -8.68
CA PRO A 90 10.01 -2.09 -9.88
C PRO A 90 11.20 -3.02 -9.62
N PRO A 91 11.51 -3.94 -10.53
CA PRO A 91 12.71 -4.75 -10.43
C PRO A 91 13.96 -3.87 -10.57
N GLY A 92 15.03 -4.25 -9.88
CA GLY A 92 16.35 -3.65 -10.10
C GLY A 92 16.94 -4.04 -11.46
N LYS A 93 18.14 -3.55 -11.77
CA LYS A 93 18.86 -3.87 -13.02
C LYS A 93 19.02 -5.38 -13.25
N ASN A 94 19.08 -6.15 -12.18
CA ASN A 94 19.26 -7.61 -12.21
C ASN A 94 17.91 -8.37 -12.27
N GLY A 95 16.79 -7.68 -12.47
CA GLY A 95 15.46 -8.31 -12.50
C GLY A 95 14.87 -8.68 -11.13
N SER A 96 15.65 -8.52 -10.04
CA SER A 96 15.23 -8.87 -8.69
C SER A 96 14.69 -7.67 -7.91
N ILE A 97 13.78 -7.96 -6.97
CA ILE A 97 13.35 -7.00 -5.94
C ILE A 97 14.40 -7.02 -4.82
N PRO A 98 14.68 -5.87 -4.18
CA PRO A 98 15.58 -5.82 -3.03
C PRO A 98 15.19 -6.83 -1.94
N ALA A 99 16.16 -7.59 -1.44
CA ALA A 99 15.92 -8.68 -0.48
C ALA A 99 15.21 -8.20 0.80
N ALA A 100 15.61 -7.03 1.33
CA ALA A 100 14.97 -6.43 2.50
C ALA A 100 13.48 -6.12 2.28
N THR A 101 13.08 -5.73 1.08
CA THR A 101 11.67 -5.48 0.72
C THR A 101 10.87 -6.77 0.70
N LEU A 102 11.45 -7.87 0.19
CA LEU A 102 10.81 -9.19 0.19
C LEU A 102 10.63 -9.72 1.61
N VAL A 103 11.66 -9.60 2.45
CA VAL A 103 11.58 -9.99 3.88
C VAL A 103 10.54 -9.16 4.63
N ALA A 104 10.51 -7.83 4.41
CA ALA A 104 9.50 -6.99 5.04
C ALA A 104 8.07 -7.31 4.57
N ALA A 105 7.88 -7.66 3.31
CA ALA A 105 6.58 -8.08 2.78
C ALA A 105 6.11 -9.39 3.42
N ASP A 106 7.02 -10.35 3.62
CA ASP A 106 6.74 -11.61 4.31
C ASP A 106 6.36 -11.39 5.79
N ILE A 107 7.16 -10.60 6.52
CA ILE A 107 6.89 -10.21 7.92
C ILE A 107 5.53 -9.52 8.06
N ALA A 108 5.17 -8.66 7.09
CA ALA A 108 3.90 -7.95 7.08
C ALA A 108 2.72 -8.80 6.57
N LYS A 109 2.96 -10.05 6.13
CA LYS A 109 1.98 -10.97 5.53
C LYS A 109 1.33 -10.40 4.27
N GLY A 110 2.13 -9.83 3.37
CA GLY A 110 1.71 -9.48 2.02
C GLY A 110 1.41 -10.74 1.21
N ASP A 111 0.26 -10.80 0.55
CA ASP A 111 -0.23 -12.04 -0.07
C ASP A 111 0.45 -12.30 -1.43
N ARG A 112 0.70 -11.24 -2.23
CA ARG A 112 1.31 -11.36 -3.57
C ARG A 112 2.27 -10.21 -3.86
N ILE A 113 3.38 -10.51 -4.53
CA ILE A 113 4.40 -9.51 -4.92
C ILE A 113 4.62 -9.57 -6.43
N PHE A 114 4.53 -8.43 -7.10
CA PHE A 114 4.72 -8.28 -8.54
C PHE A 114 5.90 -7.36 -8.85
N LYS A 115 6.74 -7.81 -9.80
CA LYS A 115 7.93 -7.10 -10.29
C LYS A 115 7.55 -6.08 -11.36
N VAL A 116 6.77 -5.07 -10.99
CA VAL A 116 6.29 -4.01 -11.87
C VAL A 116 6.37 -2.67 -11.15
N GLY A 117 6.79 -1.63 -11.87
CA GLY A 117 6.91 -0.26 -11.32
C GLY A 117 6.29 0.80 -12.23
N GLY A 118 6.44 2.07 -11.84
CA GLY A 118 6.01 3.22 -12.66
C GLY A 118 4.50 3.36 -12.82
N ALA A 119 4.09 4.15 -13.83
CA ALA A 119 2.69 4.40 -14.13
C ALA A 119 1.94 3.11 -14.56
N GLN A 120 2.64 2.20 -15.25
CA GLN A 120 2.09 0.91 -15.69
C GLN A 120 1.73 -0.01 -14.51
N ALA A 121 2.48 0.04 -13.40
CA ALA A 121 2.11 -0.68 -12.19
C ALA A 121 0.78 -0.16 -11.62
N ILE A 122 0.61 1.16 -11.59
CA ILE A 122 -0.61 1.80 -11.11
C ILE A 122 -1.79 1.47 -12.02
N ALA A 123 -1.59 1.50 -13.34
CA ALA A 123 -2.62 1.08 -14.29
C ALA A 123 -3.00 -0.39 -14.13
N ALA A 124 -2.02 -1.29 -13.98
CA ALA A 124 -2.28 -2.72 -13.78
C ALA A 124 -3.04 -2.99 -12.47
N LEU A 125 -2.70 -2.30 -11.38
CA LEU A 125 -3.45 -2.40 -10.13
C LEU A 125 -4.86 -1.81 -10.26
N ALA A 126 -5.03 -0.71 -10.99
CA ALA A 126 -6.31 0.00 -11.10
C ALA A 126 -7.32 -0.72 -12.01
N PHE A 127 -6.86 -1.29 -13.13
CA PHE A 127 -7.73 -1.91 -14.12
C PHE A 127 -7.70 -3.44 -14.07
N GLY A 128 -6.67 -4.02 -13.47
CA GLY A 128 -6.41 -5.45 -13.53
C GLY A 128 -5.76 -5.86 -14.85
N THR A 129 -5.06 -6.98 -14.83
CA THR A 129 -4.50 -7.69 -15.98
C THR A 129 -4.74 -9.18 -15.79
N GLU A 130 -4.35 -10.01 -16.76
CA GLU A 130 -4.41 -11.47 -16.65
C GLU A 130 -3.65 -12.00 -15.41
N SER A 131 -2.58 -11.31 -15.01
CA SER A 131 -1.74 -11.72 -13.86
C SER A 131 -2.01 -10.92 -12.59
N ILE A 132 -2.30 -9.62 -12.70
CA ILE A 132 -2.46 -8.70 -11.57
C ILE A 132 -3.95 -8.42 -11.39
N PRO A 133 -4.59 -8.85 -10.30
CA PRO A 133 -6.01 -8.57 -10.12
C PRO A 133 -6.22 -7.09 -9.80
N LYS A 134 -7.38 -6.58 -10.18
CA LYS A 134 -7.82 -5.22 -9.85
C LYS A 134 -7.95 -5.06 -8.33
N VAL A 135 -7.46 -3.93 -7.80
CA VAL A 135 -7.55 -3.56 -6.38
C VAL A 135 -8.55 -2.44 -6.14
N ASP A 136 -9.04 -2.31 -4.90
CA ASP A 136 -9.97 -1.25 -4.52
C ASP A 136 -9.26 0.06 -4.15
N LYS A 137 -8.06 -0.09 -3.58
CA LYS A 137 -7.24 1.03 -3.10
C LYS A 137 -5.76 0.85 -3.42
N ILE A 138 -5.09 1.93 -3.81
CA ILE A 138 -3.64 1.94 -4.06
C ILE A 138 -2.93 2.90 -3.08
N CYS A 139 -2.01 2.37 -2.28
CA CYS A 139 -1.22 3.12 -1.31
C CYS A 139 0.27 3.14 -1.69
N GLY A 140 1.03 4.09 -1.13
CA GLY A 140 2.49 4.06 -1.17
C GLY A 140 3.12 5.16 -2.05
N PRO A 141 4.26 5.72 -1.65
CA PRO A 141 4.88 6.85 -2.35
C PRO A 141 5.48 6.42 -3.68
N GLY A 142 5.56 7.36 -4.63
CA GLY A 142 6.21 7.11 -5.91
C GLY A 142 6.75 8.37 -6.56
N ASN A 143 7.42 8.21 -7.70
CA ASN A 143 7.90 9.32 -8.49
C ASN A 143 6.73 10.11 -9.14
N ILE A 144 7.05 11.20 -9.84
CA ILE A 144 6.04 12.04 -10.49
C ILE A 144 5.10 11.25 -11.41
N PHE A 145 5.61 10.24 -12.14
CA PHE A 145 4.80 9.40 -13.01
C PHE A 145 3.79 8.55 -12.23
N VAL A 146 4.19 7.99 -11.08
CA VAL A 146 3.29 7.23 -10.19
C VAL A 146 2.24 8.14 -9.59
N THR A 147 2.64 9.34 -9.14
CA THR A 147 1.72 10.32 -8.58
C THR A 147 0.69 10.80 -9.60
N LEU A 148 1.13 11.11 -10.83
CA LEU A 148 0.24 11.48 -11.93
C LEU A 148 -0.68 10.31 -12.31
N ALA A 149 -0.15 9.09 -12.41
CA ALA A 149 -0.96 7.91 -12.69
C ALA A 149 -2.05 7.70 -11.62
N LYS A 150 -1.71 7.81 -10.33
CA LYS A 150 -2.68 7.74 -9.22
C LYS A 150 -3.77 8.80 -9.33
N LYS A 151 -3.40 10.02 -9.74
CA LYS A 151 -4.35 11.12 -9.99
C LYS A 151 -5.27 10.82 -11.17
N MET A 152 -4.77 10.17 -12.23
CA MET A 152 -5.57 9.80 -13.41
C MET A 152 -6.52 8.63 -13.16
N VAL A 153 -6.15 7.67 -12.31
CA VAL A 153 -7.02 6.52 -11.97
C VAL A 153 -7.96 6.80 -10.80
N TYR A 154 -7.91 8.02 -10.24
CA TYR A 154 -8.80 8.47 -9.17
C TYR A 154 -10.27 8.33 -9.59
N GLY A 155 -11.05 7.62 -8.78
CA GLY A 155 -12.46 7.31 -9.05
C GLY A 155 -12.69 5.91 -9.59
N THR A 156 -11.70 5.30 -10.26
CA THR A 156 -11.70 3.85 -10.53
C THR A 156 -11.15 3.07 -9.34
N VAL A 157 -10.13 3.63 -8.69
CA VAL A 157 -9.55 3.15 -7.44
C VAL A 157 -9.33 4.34 -6.50
N LEU A 158 -9.34 4.05 -5.20
CA LEU A 158 -9.06 5.05 -4.18
C LEU A 158 -7.53 5.13 -3.96
N PRO A 159 -6.90 6.30 -4.04
CA PRO A 159 -5.52 6.43 -3.60
C PRO A 159 -5.43 6.75 -2.10
N ASP A 160 -4.22 6.71 -1.52
CA ASP A 160 -4.01 7.03 -0.10
C ASP A 160 -4.18 8.52 0.21
N GLN A 161 -3.69 9.40 -0.65
CA GLN A 161 -3.70 10.84 -0.47
C GLN A 161 -4.96 11.48 -1.08
N ARG A 162 -5.49 12.52 -0.43
CA ARG A 162 -6.69 13.23 -0.89
C ARG A 162 -6.30 14.27 -1.95
N TYR A 163 -6.37 13.90 -3.22
CA TYR A 163 -6.04 14.78 -4.37
C TYR A 163 -7.04 15.94 -4.61
N LEU A 164 -8.06 16.09 -3.75
CA LEU A 164 -9.12 17.09 -3.91
C LEU A 164 -8.68 18.51 -3.54
N GLU A 165 -7.64 18.68 -2.72
CA GLU A 165 -7.19 20.03 -2.31
C GLU A 165 -6.50 20.80 -3.46
N ASP A 166 -5.88 20.10 -4.41
CA ASP A 166 -5.27 20.70 -5.61
C ASP A 166 -6.30 21.43 -6.49
N LYS A 167 -7.55 20.94 -6.56
CA LYS A 167 -8.59 21.58 -7.37
C LYS A 167 -9.16 22.84 -6.71
N LEU A 168 -9.18 22.89 -5.37
CA LEU A 168 -9.70 24.05 -4.64
C LEU A 168 -8.69 25.21 -4.59
N GLN A 169 -7.39 24.94 -4.62
CA GLN A 169 -6.35 25.99 -4.68
C GLN A 169 -6.15 26.60 -6.07
N GLN A 170 -6.68 25.98 -7.13
CA GLN A 170 -6.58 26.49 -8.51
C GLN A 170 -7.85 27.22 -8.98
N LEU A 171 -8.90 27.26 -8.16
CA LEU A 171 -10.07 28.08 -8.47
C LEU A 171 -9.72 29.55 -8.17
N PRO A 172 -9.91 30.48 -9.14
CA PRO A 172 -9.76 31.90 -8.86
C PRO A 172 -10.72 32.26 -7.73
N ILE A 173 -10.19 32.80 -6.64
CA ILE A 173 -11.00 33.34 -5.55
C ILE A 173 -11.79 34.51 -6.15
N PRO A 174 -13.13 34.45 -6.24
CA PRO A 174 -13.90 35.58 -6.74
C PRO A 174 -13.73 36.73 -5.72
N GLY A 175 -13.08 37.81 -6.14
CA GLY A 175 -12.99 39.04 -5.34
C GLY A 175 -11.61 39.50 -4.86
N LYS A 176 -10.49 39.04 -5.45
CA LYS A 176 -9.22 39.79 -5.35
C LYS A 176 -8.99 40.59 -6.63
N SER A 177 -9.59 41.78 -6.67
CA SER A 177 -9.11 42.93 -7.45
C SER A 177 -7.83 43.49 -6.82
#